data_AF-A0A848WKG5-F1
#
_entry.id   AF-A0A848WKG5-F1
#
_cell.length_a   1.000
_cell.length_b   1.000
_cell.length_c   1.000
_cell.angle_alpha   90.00
_cell.angle_beta   90.00
_cell.angle_gamma   90.00
#
_symmetry.space_group_name_H-M   'P 1'
#
loop_
_entity.id
_entity.type
_entity.pdbx_description
1 polymer ?
#
loop_
_entity_poly.entity_id
_entity_poly.type
_entity_poly.pdbx_seq_one_letter_code
_entity_poly.pdbx_strand_id
1 'polypeptide(L)' 'MIKCVIHLWQIDEDVISLEAHVVVEATHWPEFRDVKAGLKALLKDTFGIGHITLDVEQAAAACADPAKIGGS' A
#
# COMPACT_ATOMS: atom_id res chain seq x y z
N MET A 1 -12.79 -5.87 -6.43
CA MET A 1 -13.28 -5.73 -5.04
C MET A 1 -12.05 -5.60 -4.15
N ILE A 2 -11.73 -4.38 -3.70
CA ILE A 2 -10.49 -4.07 -2.97
C ILE A 2 -10.63 -4.62 -1.54
N LYS A 3 -9.99 -5.75 -1.26
CA LYS A 3 -9.75 -6.26 0.09
C LYS A 3 -8.26 -6.08 0.33
N CYS A 4 -7.87 -5.17 1.23
CA CYS A 4 -6.77 -5.32 2.18
C CYS A 4 -6.54 -3.98 2.91
N VAL A 5 -6.17 -4.11 4.19
CA VAL A 5 -6.23 -3.09 5.23
C VAL A 5 -5.19 -1.99 4.99
N ILE A 6 -5.57 -0.75 5.28
CA ILE A 6 -4.69 0.43 5.31
C ILE A 6 -4.40 0.76 6.77
N HIS A 7 -3.12 0.90 7.13
CA HIS A 7 -2.71 1.31 8.47
C HIS A 7 -2.05 2.69 8.38
N LEU A 8 -2.62 3.66 9.10
CA LEU A 8 -2.08 5.01 9.23
C LEU A 8 -1.63 5.20 10.67
N TRP A 9 -0.39 5.64 10.87
CA TRP A 9 0.17 5.87 12.19
C TRP A 9 1.15 7.04 12.16
N GLN A 10 1.28 7.73 13.29
CA GLN A 10 2.15 8.88 13.46
C GLN A 10 3.05 8.62 14.67
N ILE A 11 4.36 8.54 14.45
CA ILE A 11 5.35 8.26 15.52
C ILE A 11 5.79 9.56 16.21
N ASP A 12 5.81 10.67 15.48
CA ASP A 12 6.36 11.95 15.94
C ASP A 12 5.54 13.13 15.38
N GLU A 13 5.72 14.33 15.93
CA GLU A 13 4.91 15.52 15.63
C GLU A 13 4.96 15.96 14.15
N ASP A 14 6.02 15.58 13.43
CA ASP A 14 6.33 16.02 12.05
C ASP A 14 6.25 14.93 10.97
N VAL A 15 5.99 13.66 11.32
CA VAL A 15 6.11 12.55 10.34
C VAL A 15 4.87 11.66 10.31
N ILE A 16 4.05 11.89 9.28
CA ILE A 16 2.93 11.02 8.92
C ILE A 16 3.48 9.76 8.24
N SER A 17 3.18 8.58 8.79
CA SER A 17 3.57 7.29 8.22
C SER A 17 2.36 6.55 7.65
N LEU A 18 2.47 6.09 6.40
CA LEU A 18 1.44 5.31 5.72
C LEU A 18 1.94 3.90 5.38
N GLU A 19 1.14 2.90 5.74
CA GLU A 19 1.28 1.54 5.26
C GLU A 19 0.01 1.12 4.49
N ALA A 20 0.18 0.69 3.24
CA ALA A 20 -0.93 0.28 2.40
C ALA A 20 -0.56 -0.87 1.46
N HIS A 21 -1.56 -1.68 1.12
CA HIS A 21 -1.48 -2.71 0.09
C HIS A 21 -2.09 -2.18 -1.21
N VAL A 22 -1.34 -2.30 -2.31
CA VAL A 22 -1.76 -1.86 -3.64
C VAL A 22 -1.89 -3.08 -4.53
N VAL A 23 -3.09 -3.33 -5.04
CA VAL A 23 -3.31 -4.39 -6.01
C VAL A 23 -3.16 -3.82 -7.42
N VAL A 24 -2.29 -4.41 -8.22
CA VAL A 24 -2.06 -4.03 -9.62
C VAL A 24 -2.59 -5.15 -10.53
N GLU A 25 -3.34 -4.76 -11.55
CA GLU A 25 -3.83 -5.69 -12.57
C GLU A 25 -2.68 -6.45 -13.24
N ALA A 26 -2.91 -7.73 -13.56
CA ALA A 26 -1.86 -8.59 -14.13
C ALA A 26 -1.22 -8.03 -15.41
N THR A 27 -2.00 -7.29 -16.22
CA THR A 27 -1.54 -6.64 -17.44
C THR A 27 -0.56 -5.50 -17.18
N HIS A 28 -0.70 -4.81 -16.05
CA HIS A 28 0.15 -3.68 -15.64
C HIS A 28 1.23 -4.10 -14.65
N TRP A 29 1.34 -5.40 -14.35
CA TRP A 29 2.38 -5.92 -13.48
C TRP A 29 3.79 -5.55 -13.94
N PRO A 30 4.17 -5.59 -15.24
CA PRO A 30 5.50 -5.16 -15.65
C PRO A 30 5.86 -3.73 -15.24
N GLU A 31 4.85 -2.86 -15.10
CA GLU A 31 4.96 -1.44 -14.76
C GLU A 31 4.71 -1.16 -13.26
N PHE A 32 4.51 -2.21 -12.43
CA PHE A 32 4.12 -2.05 -11.02
C PHE A 32 5.11 -1.17 -10.23
N ARG A 33 6.39 -1.20 -10.61
CA ARG A 33 7.45 -0.42 -9.97
C ARG A 33 7.29 1.07 -10.23
N ASP A 34 6.91 1.45 -11.44
CA ASP A 34 6.69 2.83 -11.83
C ASP A 34 5.41 3.37 -11.19
N VAL A 35 4.35 2.56 -11.15
CA VAL A 35 3.12 2.86 -10.40
C VAL A 35 3.43 3.07 -8.91
N LYS A 36 4.23 2.18 -8.29
CA LYS A 36 4.65 2.31 -6.88
C LYS A 36 5.45 3.59 -6.64
N ALA A 37 6.37 3.93 -7.54
CA ALA A 37 7.17 5.14 -7.44
C ALA A 37 6.30 6.41 -7.57
N GLY A 38 5.40 6.45 -8.56
CA GLY A 38 4.46 7.56 -8.76
C GLY A 38 3.53 7.76 -7.56
N LEU A 39 3.02 6.67 -6.98
CA LEU A 39 2.17 6.75 -5.79
C LEU A 39 2.93 7.28 -4.57
N LYS A 40 4.19 6.86 -4.37
CA LYS A 40 5.03 7.42 -3.30
C LYS A 40 5.31 8.91 -3.49
N ALA A 41 5.57 9.34 -4.73
CA ALA A 41 5.76 10.76 -5.03
C ALA A 41 4.49 11.57 -4.74
N LEU A 42 3.32 11.11 -5.21
CA LEU A 42 2.04 11.76 -4.94
C LEU A 42 1.75 11.90 -3.44
N LEU A 43 1.93 10.82 -2.67
CA LEU A 43 1.68 10.80 -1.22
C LEU A 43 2.61 11.76 -0.47
N LYS A 44 3.86 11.88 -0.91
CA LYS A 44 4.80 12.83 -0.35
C LYS A 44 4.46 14.26 -0.74
N ASP A 45 4.29 14.53 -2.02
CA ASP A 45 4.21 15.88 -2.56
C ASP A 45 2.86 16.54 -2.30
N THR A 46 1.77 15.76 -2.29
CA THR A 46 0.41 16.28 -2.08
C THR A 46 -0.03 16.20 -0.62
N PHE A 47 0.40 15.16 0.10
CA PHE A 47 -0.10 14.89 1.45
C PHE A 47 0.97 15.01 2.55
N GLY A 48 2.23 15.30 2.21
CA GLY A 48 3.31 15.45 3.19
C GLY A 48 3.71 14.14 3.89
N ILE A 49 3.33 12.99 3.35
CA ILE A 49 3.58 11.69 3.98
C ILE A 49 5.00 11.26 3.65
N GLY A 50 5.91 11.47 4.61
CA GLY A 50 7.35 11.22 4.44
C GLY A 50 7.74 9.75 4.55
N HIS A 51 6.98 8.94 5.30
CA HIS A 51 7.31 7.54 5.54
C HIS A 51 6.22 6.64 4.96
N ILE A 52 6.54 5.95 3.86
CA ILE A 52 5.54 5.18 3.08
C ILE A 52 6.04 3.75 2.82
N THR A 53 5.31 2.79 3.38
CA THR A 53 5.44 1.37 3.09
C THR A 53 4.29 0.95 2.18
N LEU A 54 4.62 0.54 0.96
CA LEU A 54 3.64 0.00 0.01
C LEU A 54 4.01 -1.44 -0.29
N ASP A 55 3.13 -2.35 0.03
CA ASP A 55 3.19 -3.71 -0.48
C ASP A 55 2.34 -3.80 -1.76
N VAL A 56 2.83 -4.54 -2.76
CA VAL A 56 2.21 -4.55 -4.10
C VAL A 56 1.91 -5.98 -4.49
N GLU A 57 0.64 -6.27 -4.71
CA GLU A 57 0.15 -7.59 -5.06
C GLU A 57 -0.36 -7.59 -6.50
N GLN A 58 -0.11 -8.67 -7.23
CA GLN A 58 -0.73 -8.88 -8.53
C GLN A 58 -2.16 -9.35 -8.33
N ALA A 59 -3.12 -8.84 -9.11
CA ALA A 59 -4.54 -9.18 -8.97
C ALA A 59 -4.85 -10.70 -9.01
N ALA A 60 -4.03 -11.49 -9.72
CA ALA A 60 -4.15 -12.96 -9.77
C ALA A 60 -3.63 -13.69 -8.52
N ALA A 61 -2.84 -13.02 -7.69
CA ALA A 61 -2.26 -13.51 -6.44
C ALA A 61 -2.85 -12.82 -5.20
N ALA A 62 -3.81 -11.91 -5.38
CA ALA A 62 -4.52 -11.27 -4.27
C ALA A 62 -5.19 -12.35 -3.41
N CYS A 63 -4.80 -12.43 -2.13
CA CYS A 63 -5.22 -13.50 -1.23
C CYS A 63 -6.74 -13.71 -1.24
N ALA A 64 -7.19 -14.90 -1.68
CA ALA A 64 -8.60 -15.29 -1.63
C ALA A 64 -9.11 -15.50 -0.20
N ASP A 65 -8.21 -15.73 0.75
CA ASP A 65 -8.51 -15.93 2.17
C ASP A 65 -7.38 -15.35 3.05
N PRO A 66 -7.46 -14.08 3.48
CA PRO A 66 -6.49 -13.53 4.41
C PRO A 66 -6.65 -14.24 5.75
N ALA A 67 -5.63 -15.00 6.16
CA ALA A 67 -5.60 -15.65 7.46
C ALA A 67 -5.78 -14.59 8.57
N LYS A 68 -6.86 -14.71 9.33
CA LYS A 68 -7.11 -13.87 10.52
C LYS A 68 -5.97 -14.10 11.51
N ILE A 69 -5.06 -13.14 11.65
CA ILE A 69 -4.10 -13.13 12.75
C ILE A 69 -4.75 -12.37 13.92
N GLY A 70 -5.07 -13.07 15.01
CA GLY A 70 -5.69 -12.51 16.21
C GLY A 70 -7.19 -12.76 16.32
N GLY A 71 -7.58 -13.76 17.09
CA GLY A 71 -8.94 -14.01 17.53
C GLY A 71 -8.93 -15.06 18.64
N SER A 72 -9.53 -14.71 19.78
CA SER A 72 -9.76 -15.60 20.93
C SER A 72 -10.73 -16.73 20.59
#